data_AF-A0A255ED55-F1
#
_entry.id   AF-A0A255ED55-F1
#
_cell.length_a   1.000
_cell.length_b   1.000
_cell.length_c   1.000
_cell.angle_alpha   90.00
_cell.angle_beta   90.00
_cell.angle_gamma   90.00
#
_symmetry.space_group_name_H-M   'P 1'
#
loop_
_entity.id
_entity.type
_entity.pdbx_description
1 polymer ?
#
loop_
_entity_poly.entity_id
_entity_poly.type
_entity_poly.pdbx_seq_one_letter_code
_entity_poly.pdbx_strand_id
1 'polypeptide(L)'
;MKRSPKGRLELTWMGKDSALIPVEDGKYDYSFVDPDDPRALEVKSIEVLEQVGEVDGPTGANENLLIIGDSGDALRSLVTIPEYHDKYAGQVKLVYIDPPFNTEKTFEHYVDQLEHSIWLTMMRDRIRDIKPLLSGDASVWVHLDHSEVHRMRVLLDEEFGPECFVSSVIWRSADTGNYDDARFSNDHNTILVYSLNAGWAANGLERNVKQSSHYRNPDNDPRGPWFDGNPLGSPNPRENLMYDIVSPQGNTIRHPPHGWRWQQSTMDRMIEDGAIRFNDEGTRIIYRTYLREQGDLPPSDLWDEVSETGSNRKAKNELKALFGLPAKQVFSTPKPESLLRRIITIATNQGDLVLDFFGGSGSTAAVAHKMGRRWVTVELQRSTVDQFLLPRLRRVVDGSDTGGISQTTQRIAASGTLAGTLTPEEAAEFVRQLKKVVSDLEGLDEATISRMSQSLRTRNSTTTHWRGGGGFTVAKMGPSMYEVDDEDGSVYLSPEATNGAWSKAIAGQLKFTLTPDDPVFCGVRKRQRLAVIDGVADETVVRTVVEHLGEKEKAVIVAKGVLPEAGDLLQRLSPGSRIKKAPEDMFPKGTVN
;
A
#
# COMPACT_ATOMS: atom_id res chain seq x y z
N MET A 1 -21.89 -1.55 -23.20
CA MET A 1 -23.03 -0.73 -22.75
C MET A 1 -22.71 -0.16 -21.37
N LYS A 2 -22.42 1.15 -21.28
CA LYS A 2 -22.29 1.84 -20.00
C LYS A 2 -23.65 1.78 -19.30
N ARG A 3 -23.78 1.00 -18.21
CA ARG A 3 -24.94 1.13 -17.33
C ARG A 3 -24.87 2.54 -16.73
N SER A 4 -25.74 3.44 -17.19
CA SER A 4 -26.00 4.69 -16.47
C SER A 4 -26.46 4.31 -15.05
N PRO A 5 -25.79 4.77 -13.99
CA PRO A 5 -26.02 4.31 -12.63
C PRO A 5 -27.25 4.98 -12.01
N LYS A 6 -28.45 4.76 -12.58
CA LYS A 6 -29.70 5.10 -11.88
C LYS A 6 -29.96 4.03 -10.81
N GLY A 7 -29.80 4.39 -9.53
CA GLY A 7 -30.22 3.56 -8.39
C GLY A 7 -29.16 3.23 -7.33
N ARG A 8 -27.99 3.89 -7.31
CA ARG A 8 -27.00 3.78 -6.22
C ARG A 8 -27.15 4.94 -5.24
N LEU A 9 -26.81 4.71 -3.97
CA LEU A 9 -26.60 5.78 -2.99
C LEU A 9 -25.43 6.64 -3.49
N GLU A 10 -25.64 7.94 -3.63
CA GLU A 10 -24.61 8.88 -4.08
C GLU A 10 -24.48 10.06 -3.13
N LEU A 11 -23.26 10.59 -3.01
CA LEU A 11 -23.02 11.86 -2.33
C LEU A 11 -23.11 13.00 -3.36
N THR A 12 -23.70 14.14 -2.99
CA THR A 12 -23.72 15.34 -3.85
C THR A 12 -22.86 16.43 -3.22
N TRP A 13 -22.02 17.10 -4.02
CA TRP A 13 -21.19 18.24 -3.62
C TRP A 13 -20.98 19.22 -4.79
N MET A 14 -20.48 20.42 -4.49
CA MET A 14 -20.17 21.43 -5.50
C MET A 14 -19.03 20.95 -6.41
N GLY A 15 -19.17 21.11 -7.73
CA GLY A 15 -18.15 20.63 -8.68
C GLY A 15 -18.04 19.09 -8.79
N LYS A 16 -19.07 18.33 -8.37
CA LYS A 16 -19.08 16.85 -8.50
C LYS A 16 -18.86 16.36 -9.93
N ASP A 17 -19.29 17.13 -10.93
CA ASP A 17 -19.11 16.78 -12.34
C ASP A 17 -18.00 17.60 -13.02
N SER A 18 -17.22 18.36 -12.24
CA SER A 18 -16.08 19.16 -12.71
C SER A 18 -14.76 18.42 -12.47
N ALA A 19 -13.70 18.80 -13.18
CA ALA A 19 -12.33 18.36 -12.90
C ALA A 19 -11.59 19.39 -12.04
N LEU A 20 -10.44 18.99 -11.49
CA LEU A 20 -9.53 19.89 -10.80
C LEU A 20 -8.22 20.03 -11.56
N ILE A 21 -7.68 21.25 -11.55
CA ILE A 21 -6.31 21.55 -11.94
C ILE A 21 -5.58 22.22 -10.78
N PRO A 22 -4.26 21.99 -10.62
CA PRO A 22 -3.47 22.73 -9.64
C PRO A 22 -3.46 24.22 -9.96
N VAL A 23 -3.66 25.07 -8.94
CA VAL A 23 -3.49 26.52 -9.04
C VAL A 23 -2.01 26.89 -8.96
N GLU A 24 -1.25 26.17 -8.12
CA GLU A 24 0.18 26.34 -7.95
C GLU A 24 0.87 24.98 -7.87
N ASP A 25 1.95 24.82 -8.64
CA ASP A 25 2.72 23.59 -8.66
C ASP A 25 3.29 23.26 -7.28
N GLY A 26 3.10 22.01 -6.86
CA GLY A 26 3.63 21.50 -5.59
C GLY A 26 2.83 21.94 -4.36
N LYS A 27 1.60 22.45 -4.52
CA LYS A 27 0.70 22.76 -3.41
C LYS A 27 -0.65 22.08 -3.56
N TYR A 28 -1.27 21.76 -2.42
CA TYR A 28 -2.66 21.31 -2.36
C TYR A 28 -3.59 22.52 -2.52
N ASP A 29 -3.62 23.09 -3.72
CA ASP A 29 -4.47 24.21 -4.10
C ASP A 29 -4.98 23.97 -5.52
N TYR A 30 -6.30 23.95 -5.67
CA TYR A 30 -6.95 23.48 -6.88
C TYR A 30 -8.13 24.37 -7.26
N SER A 31 -8.34 24.52 -8.57
CA SER A 31 -9.50 25.19 -9.13
C SER A 31 -10.36 24.21 -9.93
N PHE A 32 -11.67 24.46 -9.93
CA PHE A 32 -12.61 23.70 -10.74
C PHE A 32 -12.55 24.15 -12.19
N VAL A 33 -12.48 23.18 -13.10
CA VAL A 33 -12.58 23.38 -14.54
C VAL A 33 -13.57 22.41 -15.15
N ASP A 34 -13.95 22.66 -16.41
CA ASP A 34 -14.70 21.70 -17.20
C ASP A 34 -13.89 20.38 -17.32
N PRO A 35 -14.51 19.20 -17.21
CA PRO A 35 -13.80 17.93 -17.40
C PRO A 35 -13.13 17.77 -18.76
N ASP A 36 -13.63 18.48 -19.77
CA ASP A 36 -13.03 18.52 -21.09
C ASP A 36 -11.91 19.57 -21.20
N ASP A 37 -11.54 20.31 -20.14
CA ASP A 37 -10.40 21.25 -20.16
C ASP A 37 -9.09 20.52 -20.54
N PRO A 38 -8.31 21.01 -21.52
CA PRO A 38 -7.04 20.40 -21.93
C PRO A 38 -6.05 20.14 -20.81
N ARG A 39 -5.98 21.00 -19.80
CA ARG A 39 -5.09 20.84 -18.65
C ARG A 39 -5.51 19.68 -17.76
N ALA A 40 -6.82 19.39 -17.68
CA ALA A 40 -7.34 18.23 -16.95
C ALA A 40 -7.15 16.91 -17.74
N LEU A 41 -7.13 16.98 -19.07
CA LEU A 41 -6.95 15.83 -19.97
C LEU A 41 -5.50 15.56 -20.35
N GLU A 42 -4.58 16.47 -20.01
CA GLU A 42 -3.18 16.38 -20.37
C GLU A 42 -2.52 15.14 -19.75
N VAL A 43 -1.74 14.44 -20.58
CA VAL A 43 -0.81 13.40 -20.15
C VAL A 43 0.59 14.02 -20.06
N LYS A 44 0.98 14.41 -18.85
CA LYS A 44 2.31 14.97 -18.58
C LYS A 44 3.38 13.90 -18.67
N SER A 45 4.59 14.30 -19.06
CA SER A 45 5.71 13.36 -19.12
C SER A 45 6.24 13.04 -17.71
N ILE A 46 6.84 11.87 -17.51
CA ILE A 46 7.59 11.53 -16.29
C ILE A 46 9.09 11.65 -16.59
N GLU A 47 9.77 12.58 -15.93
CA GLU A 47 11.18 12.90 -16.11
C GLU A 47 12.05 12.24 -15.06
N VAL A 48 12.87 11.26 -15.45
CA VAL A 48 13.83 10.60 -14.57
C VAL A 48 14.92 11.59 -14.16
N LEU A 49 15.15 11.72 -12.86
CA LEU A 49 16.17 12.57 -12.26
C LEU A 49 17.42 11.79 -11.89
N GLU A 50 17.24 10.64 -11.23
CA GLU A 50 18.34 9.77 -10.81
C GLU A 50 17.86 8.33 -10.58
N GLN A 51 18.81 7.39 -10.55
CA GLN A 51 18.59 6.02 -10.07
C GLN A 51 19.48 5.79 -8.85
N VAL A 52 18.91 5.23 -7.80
CA VAL A 52 19.58 4.96 -6.52
C VAL A 52 19.69 3.45 -6.33
N GLY A 53 20.86 2.95 -5.96
CA GLY A 53 21.09 1.54 -5.66
C GLY A 53 21.27 0.67 -6.90
N GLU A 54 20.90 -0.61 -6.78
CA GLU A 54 20.94 -1.59 -7.87
C GLU A 54 19.86 -1.28 -8.90
N VAL A 55 20.19 -1.32 -10.19
CA VAL A 55 19.23 -1.03 -11.27
C VAL A 55 18.34 -2.23 -11.55
N ASP A 56 18.92 -3.41 -11.65
CA ASP A 56 18.22 -4.66 -11.96
C ASP A 56 17.89 -5.46 -10.68
N GLY A 57 17.08 -6.52 -10.86
CA GLY A 57 16.68 -7.41 -9.78
C GLY A 57 15.28 -7.12 -9.24
N PRO A 58 14.74 -8.02 -8.38
CA PRO A 58 13.33 -8.00 -7.97
C PRO A 58 12.93 -6.76 -7.16
N THR A 59 13.91 -6.05 -6.60
CA THR A 59 13.73 -4.78 -5.87
C THR A 59 14.64 -3.69 -6.40
N GLY A 60 15.11 -3.80 -7.66
CA GLY A 60 16.01 -2.84 -8.30
C GLY A 60 15.32 -1.52 -8.68
N ALA A 61 16.10 -0.56 -9.17
CA ALA A 61 15.62 0.76 -9.59
C ALA A 61 14.68 0.70 -10.80
N ASN A 62 14.79 -0.34 -11.62
CA ASN A 62 13.86 -0.64 -12.69
C ASN A 62 12.51 -1.14 -12.17
N GLU A 63 12.38 -1.50 -10.89
CA GLU A 63 11.15 -1.99 -10.29
C GLU A 63 10.44 -0.93 -9.43
N ASN A 64 11.19 -0.08 -8.74
CA ASN A 64 10.65 0.90 -7.79
C ASN A 64 10.73 2.33 -8.29
N LEU A 65 9.68 3.12 -8.06
CA LEU A 65 9.57 4.48 -8.61
C LEU A 65 9.06 5.48 -7.58
N LEU A 66 9.83 6.55 -7.36
CA LEU A 66 9.42 7.76 -6.64
C LEU A 66 9.12 8.87 -7.67
N ILE A 67 7.92 9.42 -7.65
CA ILE A 67 7.51 10.54 -8.51
C ILE A 67 7.27 11.78 -7.64
N ILE A 68 7.84 12.90 -8.07
CA ILE A 68 7.62 14.22 -7.47
C ILE A 68 6.62 14.99 -8.34
N GLY A 69 5.47 15.35 -7.79
CA GLY A 69 4.42 16.11 -8.48
C GLY A 69 3.00 15.69 -8.09
N ASP A 70 1.99 16.24 -8.79
CA ASP A 70 0.60 15.92 -8.51
C ASP A 70 0.28 14.44 -8.79
N SER A 71 -0.42 13.80 -7.85
CA SER A 71 -0.76 12.39 -7.96
C SER A 71 -1.79 12.09 -9.05
N GLY A 72 -2.72 12.99 -9.37
CA GLY A 72 -3.62 12.81 -10.52
C GLY A 72 -2.84 12.73 -11.83
N ASP A 73 -1.93 13.67 -12.06
CA ASP A 73 -1.07 13.69 -13.24
C ASP A 73 -0.16 12.45 -13.31
N ALA A 74 0.44 12.07 -12.19
CA ALA A 74 1.28 10.88 -12.11
C ALA A 74 0.48 9.61 -12.44
N LEU A 75 -0.68 9.41 -11.82
CA LEU A 75 -1.53 8.23 -12.06
C LEU A 75 -2.00 8.15 -13.51
N ARG A 76 -2.48 9.26 -14.09
CA ARG A 76 -2.88 9.34 -15.50
C ARG A 76 -1.73 8.97 -16.43
N SER A 77 -0.52 9.44 -16.12
CA SER A 77 0.70 9.16 -16.88
C SER A 77 1.10 7.70 -16.79
N LEU A 78 1.05 7.10 -15.60
CA LEU A 78 1.32 5.66 -15.40
C LEU A 78 0.34 4.78 -16.16
N VAL A 79 -0.93 5.20 -16.30
CA VAL A 79 -1.96 4.48 -17.08
C VAL A 79 -1.82 4.70 -18.59
N THR A 80 -1.25 5.82 -19.02
CA THR A 80 -1.37 6.24 -20.43
C THR A 80 -0.09 6.05 -21.24
N ILE A 81 1.05 6.38 -20.65
CA ILE A 81 2.36 6.32 -21.30
C ILE A 81 2.78 4.84 -21.42
N PRO A 82 3.00 4.29 -22.63
CA PRO A 82 3.20 2.86 -22.84
C PRO A 82 4.29 2.22 -21.97
N GLU A 83 5.43 2.88 -21.80
CA GLU A 83 6.58 2.43 -21.02
C GLU A 83 6.22 2.16 -19.55
N TYR A 84 5.28 2.93 -19.01
CA TYR A 84 4.79 2.78 -17.64
C TYR A 84 3.52 1.92 -17.57
N HIS A 85 2.61 2.08 -18.54
CA HIS A 85 1.40 1.28 -18.64
C HIS A 85 1.72 -0.20 -18.69
N ASP A 86 2.67 -0.61 -19.54
CA ASP A 86 3.04 -2.03 -19.70
C ASP A 86 3.65 -2.62 -18.42
N LYS A 87 4.23 -1.76 -17.57
CA LYS A 87 4.84 -2.17 -16.29
C LYS A 87 3.85 -2.19 -15.13
N TYR A 88 2.85 -1.31 -15.10
CA TYR A 88 2.03 -1.06 -13.90
C TYR A 88 0.53 -1.34 -14.08
N ALA A 89 0.00 -1.31 -15.30
CA ALA A 89 -1.42 -1.55 -15.55
C ALA A 89 -1.81 -2.97 -15.13
N GLY A 90 -2.84 -3.09 -14.30
CA GLY A 90 -3.30 -4.36 -13.73
C GLY A 90 -2.31 -5.06 -12.78
N GLN A 91 -1.25 -4.39 -12.32
CA GLN A 91 -0.19 -4.99 -11.49
C GLN A 91 -0.27 -4.61 -10.01
N VAL A 92 -0.95 -3.51 -9.65
CA VAL A 92 -0.99 -3.01 -8.27
C VAL A 92 -1.80 -3.95 -7.41
N LYS A 93 -1.18 -4.50 -6.36
CA LYS A 93 -1.80 -5.45 -5.42
C LYS A 93 -2.39 -4.75 -4.20
N LEU A 94 -1.71 -3.70 -3.74
CA LEU A 94 -2.12 -2.89 -2.60
C LEU A 94 -1.99 -1.42 -2.97
N VAL A 95 -3.08 -0.68 -2.77
CA VAL A 95 -3.04 0.77 -2.63
C VAL A 95 -3.18 1.08 -1.14
N TYR A 96 -2.19 1.75 -0.56
CA TYR A 96 -2.31 2.35 0.76
C TYR A 96 -2.12 3.85 0.62
N ILE A 97 -3.08 4.62 1.12
CA ILE A 97 -3.02 6.07 1.10
C ILE A 97 -3.40 6.67 2.44
N ASP A 98 -2.70 7.75 2.76
CA ASP A 98 -2.87 8.59 3.93
C ASP A 98 -3.04 10.04 3.44
N PRO A 99 -4.18 10.36 2.79
CA PRO A 99 -4.40 11.69 2.23
C PRO A 99 -4.43 12.76 3.34
N PRO A 100 -4.39 14.06 2.99
CA PRO A 100 -4.73 15.12 3.94
C PRO A 100 -6.07 14.81 4.61
N PHE A 101 -6.14 14.87 5.94
CA PHE A 101 -7.34 14.52 6.71
C PHE A 101 -8.37 15.64 6.71
N ASN A 102 -7.99 16.82 6.24
CA ASN A 102 -8.79 18.03 6.23
C ASN A 102 -9.23 18.46 7.64
N THR A 103 -8.28 18.43 8.58
CA THR A 103 -8.52 18.76 9.99
C THR A 103 -8.65 20.25 10.28
N GLU A 104 -8.63 21.10 9.25
CA GLU A 104 -8.54 22.57 9.31
C GLU A 104 -7.28 23.06 10.05
N LYS A 105 -6.24 22.22 10.10
CA LYS A 105 -4.97 22.55 10.79
C LYS A 105 -3.89 22.95 9.80
N THR A 106 -3.08 23.92 10.19
CA THR A 106 -1.83 24.22 9.51
C THR A 106 -0.70 23.48 10.23
N PHE A 107 -0.03 22.59 9.51
CA PHE A 107 1.21 21.96 9.97
C PHE A 107 2.42 22.75 9.44
N GLU A 108 3.58 22.55 10.06
CA GLU A 108 4.82 23.26 9.66
C GLU A 108 5.24 22.96 8.21
N HIS A 109 4.85 21.80 7.67
CA HIS A 109 5.24 21.34 6.34
C HIS A 109 4.10 21.27 5.33
N TYR A 110 2.83 21.50 5.73
CA TYR A 110 1.69 21.54 4.79
C TYR A 110 0.44 22.14 5.45
N VAL A 111 -0.47 22.65 4.62
CA VAL A 111 -1.80 23.15 5.06
C VAL A 111 -2.82 22.02 4.88
N ASP A 112 -3.48 21.61 5.96
CA ASP A 112 -4.51 20.56 5.98
C ASP A 112 -5.91 21.19 6.05
N GLN A 113 -6.21 22.05 5.08
CA GLN A 113 -7.44 22.81 4.99
C GLN A 113 -7.87 22.93 3.53
N LEU A 114 -8.41 21.85 3.00
CA LEU A 114 -9.05 21.83 1.69
C LEU A 114 -10.55 22.00 1.86
N GLU A 115 -11.20 22.77 0.99
CA GLU A 115 -12.66 22.78 1.00
C GLU A 115 -13.16 21.35 0.67
N HIS A 116 -14.21 20.89 1.37
CA HIS A 116 -14.68 19.50 1.30
C HIS A 116 -15.00 19.04 -0.13
N SER A 117 -15.57 19.92 -0.95
CA SER A 117 -15.91 19.64 -2.35
C SER A 117 -14.66 19.48 -3.23
N ILE A 118 -13.61 20.26 -2.97
CA ILE A 118 -12.29 20.08 -3.60
C ILE A 118 -11.67 18.76 -3.15
N TRP A 119 -11.68 18.45 -1.85
CA TRP A 119 -11.13 17.20 -1.32
C TRP A 119 -11.82 15.97 -1.92
N LEU A 120 -13.16 15.97 -1.98
CA LEU A 120 -13.94 14.89 -2.56
C LEU A 120 -13.67 14.71 -4.04
N THR A 121 -13.58 15.80 -4.79
CA THR A 121 -13.23 15.77 -6.21
C THR A 121 -11.82 15.23 -6.42
N MET A 122 -10.84 15.73 -5.66
CA MET A 122 -9.44 15.27 -5.71
C MET A 122 -9.34 13.76 -5.49
N MET A 123 -10.05 13.25 -4.47
CA MET A 123 -10.08 11.83 -4.16
C MET A 123 -10.84 11.02 -5.21
N ARG A 124 -11.99 11.48 -5.70
CA ARG A 124 -12.78 10.81 -6.74
C ARG A 124 -11.94 10.55 -7.98
N ASP A 125 -11.25 11.59 -8.47
CA ASP A 125 -10.50 11.50 -9.72
C ASP A 125 -9.30 10.54 -9.57
N ARG A 126 -8.57 10.62 -8.45
CA ARG A 126 -7.48 9.66 -8.13
C ARG A 126 -7.99 8.23 -7.99
N ILE A 127 -9.14 8.02 -7.35
CA ILE A 127 -9.76 6.69 -7.24
C ILE A 127 -10.15 6.14 -8.61
N ARG A 128 -10.58 6.99 -9.55
CA ARG A 128 -10.83 6.59 -10.94
C ARG A 128 -9.52 6.22 -11.66
N ASP A 129 -8.48 7.03 -11.47
CA ASP A 129 -7.18 6.85 -12.13
C ASP A 129 -6.42 5.61 -11.64
N ILE A 130 -6.61 5.16 -10.39
CA ILE A 130 -5.98 3.92 -9.92
C ILE A 130 -6.64 2.65 -10.48
N LYS A 131 -7.94 2.67 -10.85
CA LYS A 131 -8.67 1.45 -11.23
C LYS A 131 -7.98 0.64 -12.34
N PRO A 132 -7.45 1.25 -13.43
CA PRO A 132 -6.71 0.51 -14.46
C PRO A 132 -5.37 -0.06 -13.99
N LEU A 133 -4.80 0.45 -12.89
CA LEU A 133 -3.55 -0.05 -12.32
C LEU A 133 -3.77 -1.27 -11.40
N LEU A 134 -4.98 -1.43 -10.85
CA LEU A 134 -5.29 -2.50 -9.88
C LEU A 134 -5.32 -3.89 -10.54
N SER A 135 -4.64 -4.84 -9.90
CA SER A 135 -4.78 -6.27 -10.17
C SER A 135 -6.17 -6.79 -9.78
N GLY A 136 -6.59 -7.94 -10.33
CA GLY A 136 -7.93 -8.49 -10.14
C GLY A 136 -8.29 -8.79 -8.68
N ASP A 137 -7.30 -9.02 -7.83
CA ASP A 137 -7.42 -9.33 -6.41
C ASP A 137 -6.72 -8.27 -5.53
N ALA A 138 -6.69 -7.02 -6.02
CA ALA A 138 -6.14 -5.87 -5.30
C ALA A 138 -7.05 -5.38 -4.18
N SER A 139 -6.44 -4.74 -3.19
CA SER A 139 -7.14 -3.98 -2.14
C SER A 139 -6.68 -2.53 -2.08
N VAL A 140 -7.60 -1.65 -1.67
CA VAL A 140 -7.42 -0.21 -1.51
C VAL A 140 -7.70 0.15 -0.06
N TRP A 141 -6.72 0.75 0.59
CA TRP A 141 -6.70 1.08 2.02
C TRP A 141 -6.56 2.59 2.18
N VAL A 142 -7.58 3.23 2.75
CA VAL A 142 -7.62 4.69 2.93
C VAL A 142 -7.63 5.01 4.43
N HIS A 143 -6.53 5.57 4.91
CA HIS A 143 -6.34 5.96 6.31
C HIS A 143 -6.90 7.37 6.55
N LEU A 144 -7.85 7.51 7.47
CA LEU A 144 -8.50 8.79 7.80
C LEU A 144 -8.74 8.92 9.31
N ASP A 145 -8.92 10.14 9.77
CA ASP A 145 -9.55 10.41 11.07
C ASP A 145 -11.08 10.49 10.91
N HIS A 146 -11.77 11.11 11.88
CA HIS A 146 -13.22 11.25 11.86
C HIS A 146 -13.75 12.31 10.86
N SER A 147 -12.87 13.15 10.30
CA SER A 147 -13.29 14.35 9.55
C SER A 147 -13.89 14.00 8.19
N GLU A 148 -13.23 13.12 7.43
CA GLU A 148 -13.64 12.73 6.07
C GLU A 148 -14.03 11.26 5.90
N VAL A 149 -13.83 10.41 6.92
CA VAL A 149 -14.06 8.95 6.81
C VAL A 149 -15.45 8.60 6.29
N HIS A 150 -16.49 9.31 6.72
CA HIS A 150 -17.85 9.01 6.29
C HIS A 150 -18.14 9.47 4.85
N ARG A 151 -17.58 10.60 4.41
CA ARG A 151 -17.75 11.06 3.03
C ARG A 151 -16.93 10.19 2.08
N MET A 152 -15.70 9.85 2.47
CA MET A 152 -14.85 8.93 1.71
C MET A 152 -15.50 7.54 1.58
N ARG A 153 -16.16 7.05 2.65
CA ARG A 153 -16.89 5.78 2.61
C ARG A 153 -17.92 5.76 1.48
N VAL A 154 -18.77 6.79 1.41
CA VAL A 154 -19.83 6.91 0.41
C VAL A 154 -19.23 7.09 -0.98
N LEU A 155 -18.15 7.88 -1.11
CA LEU A 155 -17.42 8.02 -2.37
C LEU A 155 -16.87 6.68 -2.88
N LEU A 156 -16.29 5.86 -2.00
CA LEU A 156 -15.82 4.53 -2.35
C LEU A 156 -16.95 3.57 -2.71
N ASP A 157 -18.10 3.64 -2.03
CA ASP A 157 -19.30 2.87 -2.39
C ASP A 157 -19.81 3.24 -3.79
N GLU A 158 -19.77 4.53 -4.15
CA GLU A 158 -20.16 5.01 -5.48
C GLU A 158 -19.19 4.50 -6.56
N GLU A 159 -17.89 4.58 -6.30
CA GLU A 159 -16.84 4.25 -7.27
C GLU A 159 -16.59 2.74 -7.42
N PHE A 160 -16.54 1.97 -6.33
CA PHE A 160 -16.27 0.52 -6.37
C PHE A 160 -17.53 -0.34 -6.28
N GLY A 161 -18.60 0.17 -5.67
CA GLY A 161 -19.78 -0.60 -5.29
C GLY A 161 -19.70 -1.04 -3.82
N PRO A 162 -20.84 -1.06 -3.09
CA PRO A 162 -20.87 -1.46 -1.68
C PRO A 162 -20.51 -2.93 -1.43
N GLU A 163 -20.66 -3.79 -2.44
CA GLU A 163 -20.23 -5.19 -2.41
C GLU A 163 -18.72 -5.38 -2.37
N CYS A 164 -17.97 -4.35 -2.76
CA CYS A 164 -16.51 -4.33 -2.74
C CYS A 164 -15.93 -3.81 -1.43
N PHE A 165 -16.78 -3.41 -0.48
CA PHE A 165 -16.33 -3.09 0.86
C PHE A 165 -15.88 -4.33 1.60
N VAL A 166 -14.69 -4.25 2.21
CA VAL A 166 -14.11 -5.35 2.98
C VAL A 166 -14.28 -5.11 4.48
N SER A 167 -13.77 -4.00 5.00
CA SER A 167 -13.80 -3.70 6.43
C SER A 167 -13.46 -2.23 6.74
N SER A 168 -13.86 -1.77 7.93
CA SER A 168 -13.42 -0.50 8.52
C SER A 168 -12.55 -0.83 9.73
N VAL A 169 -11.24 -0.75 9.54
CA VAL A 169 -10.28 -1.09 10.60
C VAL A 169 -10.13 0.09 11.55
N ILE A 170 -10.28 -0.16 12.85
CA ILE A 170 -10.08 0.82 13.92
C ILE A 170 -8.66 0.67 14.46
N TRP A 171 -7.79 1.62 14.16
CA TRP A 171 -6.41 1.64 14.63
C TRP A 171 -6.24 2.64 15.78
N ARG A 172 -5.81 2.15 16.94
CA ARG A 172 -5.45 3.02 18.07
C ARG A 172 -4.18 3.81 17.76
N SER A 173 -4.35 5.08 17.46
CA SER A 173 -3.30 6.00 17.02
C SER A 173 -2.60 6.70 18.20
N ALA A 174 -3.21 6.70 19.38
CA ALA A 174 -2.69 7.29 20.61
C ALA A 174 -2.32 6.26 21.69
N ASP A 175 -1.20 6.49 22.39
CA ASP A 175 -0.78 5.64 23.51
C ASP A 175 -1.74 5.74 24.70
N THR A 176 -2.24 6.94 24.98
CA THR A 176 -3.10 7.28 26.11
C THR A 176 -4.19 8.25 25.68
N GLY A 177 -5.34 8.20 26.36
CA GLY A 177 -6.38 9.20 26.19
C GLY A 177 -5.91 10.61 26.56
N ASN A 178 -6.42 11.58 25.84
CA ASN A 178 -6.37 13.00 26.15
C ASN A 178 -7.41 13.34 27.23
N TYR A 179 -6.96 13.40 28.48
CA TYR A 179 -7.81 13.73 29.63
C TYR A 179 -8.23 15.20 29.68
N ASP A 180 -7.64 16.06 28.85
CA ASP A 180 -7.97 17.48 28.77
C ASP A 180 -9.06 17.78 27.72
N ASP A 181 -9.52 16.78 26.96
CA ASP A 181 -10.64 16.95 26.03
C ASP A 181 -11.98 16.98 26.78
N ALA A 182 -12.73 18.07 26.63
CA ALA A 182 -14.02 18.26 27.28
C ALA A 182 -15.15 17.39 26.70
N ARG A 183 -14.93 16.72 25.56
CA ARG A 183 -15.91 15.83 24.92
C ARG A 183 -15.46 14.38 25.01
N PHE A 184 -14.68 13.93 24.02
CA PHE A 184 -14.19 12.56 23.89
C PHE A 184 -12.73 12.62 23.47
N SER A 185 -11.91 11.75 24.05
CA SER A 185 -10.57 11.56 23.56
C SER A 185 -10.58 10.86 22.20
N ASN A 186 -9.97 11.49 21.21
CA ASN A 186 -9.80 10.92 19.88
C ASN A 186 -8.53 10.06 19.84
N ASP A 187 -8.67 8.79 20.21
CA ASP A 187 -7.55 7.86 20.40
C ASP A 187 -7.30 6.94 19.21
N HIS A 188 -8.14 7.01 18.19
CA HIS A 188 -8.08 6.13 17.04
C HIS A 188 -8.31 6.86 15.73
N ASN A 189 -7.78 6.25 14.66
CA ASN A 189 -8.08 6.58 13.28
C ASN A 189 -8.79 5.37 12.64
N THR A 190 -9.47 5.60 11.52
CA THR A 190 -10.14 4.55 10.75
C THR A 190 -9.39 4.31 9.45
N ILE A 191 -9.23 3.03 9.07
CA ILE A 191 -8.70 2.64 7.76
C ILE A 191 -9.81 1.91 7.01
N LEU A 192 -10.32 2.54 5.95
CA LEU A 192 -11.32 1.94 5.07
C LEU A 192 -10.63 0.97 4.12
N VAL A 193 -11.13 -0.26 4.05
CA VAL A 193 -10.61 -1.32 3.17
C VAL A 193 -11.66 -1.67 2.13
N TYR A 194 -11.29 -1.50 0.87
CA TYR A 194 -12.06 -1.92 -0.31
C TYR A 194 -11.24 -2.86 -1.17
N SER A 195 -11.92 -3.61 -2.02
CA SER A 195 -11.31 -4.41 -3.07
C SER A 195 -11.77 -3.96 -4.45
N LEU A 196 -11.06 -4.36 -5.50
CA LEU A 196 -11.53 -4.12 -6.87
C LEU A 196 -12.79 -4.93 -7.18
N ASN A 197 -12.87 -6.14 -6.64
CA ASN A 197 -13.98 -7.09 -6.83
C ASN A 197 -14.46 -7.62 -5.47
N ALA A 198 -15.74 -7.96 -5.38
CA ALA A 198 -16.30 -8.61 -4.19
C ALA A 198 -15.62 -9.96 -3.89
N GLY A 199 -15.59 -10.33 -2.60
CA GLY A 199 -15.03 -11.62 -2.16
C GLY A 199 -13.51 -11.66 -2.01
N TRP A 200 -12.87 -10.50 -1.86
CA TRP A 200 -11.44 -10.41 -1.56
C TRP A 200 -11.08 -11.12 -0.25
N ALA A 201 -9.94 -11.81 -0.25
CA ALA A 201 -9.45 -12.56 0.89
C ALA A 201 -8.11 -12.01 1.39
N ALA A 202 -8.02 -11.78 2.70
CA ALA A 202 -6.80 -11.39 3.38
C ALA A 202 -5.83 -12.58 3.50
N ASN A 203 -4.53 -12.28 3.49
CA ASN A 203 -3.54 -13.21 4.04
C ASN A 203 -3.79 -13.40 5.54
N GLY A 204 -3.66 -14.64 6.01
CA GLY A 204 -3.74 -14.94 7.42
C GLY A 204 -2.58 -14.34 8.21
N LEU A 205 -2.83 -14.05 9.48
CA LEU A 205 -1.82 -13.62 10.44
C LEU A 205 -1.51 -14.76 11.42
N GLU A 206 -0.22 -14.91 11.73
CA GLU A 206 0.23 -15.83 12.78
C GLU A 206 -0.44 -15.49 14.12
N ARG A 207 -0.71 -16.52 14.93
CA ARG A 207 -1.29 -16.33 16.26
C ARG A 207 -0.29 -15.65 17.18
N ASN A 208 -0.75 -14.61 17.88
CA ASN A 208 0.06 -13.98 18.91
C ASN A 208 0.08 -14.82 20.21
N VAL A 209 0.93 -14.41 21.16
CA VAL A 209 1.14 -15.10 22.45
C VAL A 209 -0.16 -15.18 23.25
N LYS A 210 -0.99 -14.13 23.23
CA LYS A 210 -2.28 -14.11 23.95
C LYS A 210 -3.23 -15.16 23.39
N GLN A 211 -3.37 -15.20 22.06
CA GLN A 211 -4.20 -16.18 21.35
C GLN A 211 -3.71 -17.62 21.53
N SER A 212 -2.41 -17.81 21.74
CA SER A 212 -1.79 -19.14 21.93
C SER A 212 -1.56 -19.50 23.41
N SER A 213 -1.94 -18.65 24.35
CA SER A 213 -1.56 -18.76 25.78
C SER A 213 -2.09 -20.01 26.50
N HIS A 214 -3.16 -20.61 25.99
CA HIS A 214 -3.77 -21.82 26.54
C HIS A 214 -3.10 -23.11 26.04
N TYR A 215 -2.26 -23.04 25.00
CA TYR A 215 -1.46 -24.18 24.54
C TYR A 215 -0.25 -24.35 25.45
N ARG A 216 -0.04 -25.56 25.98
CA ARG A 216 1.12 -25.91 26.82
C ARG A 216 1.69 -27.26 26.40
N ASN A 217 2.95 -27.52 26.74
CA ASN A 217 3.57 -28.82 26.53
C ASN A 217 4.05 -29.42 27.86
N PRO A 218 3.13 -29.77 28.79
CA PRO A 218 3.49 -30.21 30.13
C PRO A 218 4.18 -31.58 30.16
N ASP A 219 3.96 -32.40 29.13
CA ASP A 219 4.45 -33.77 29.02
C ASP A 219 5.63 -33.91 28.04
N ASN A 220 6.19 -32.80 27.55
CA ASN A 220 7.26 -32.76 26.56
C ASN A 220 6.95 -33.59 25.30
N ASP A 221 5.70 -33.58 24.85
CA ASP A 221 5.29 -34.20 23.59
C ASP A 221 6.14 -33.61 22.43
N PRO A 222 6.79 -34.44 21.59
CA PRO A 222 7.63 -33.97 20.48
C PRO A 222 6.86 -33.15 19.43
N ARG A 223 5.53 -33.20 19.46
CA ARG A 223 4.65 -32.41 18.59
C ARG A 223 4.45 -30.98 19.07
N GLY A 224 4.92 -30.64 20.27
CA GLY A 224 4.88 -29.28 20.81
C GLY A 224 3.59 -28.96 21.57
N PRO A 225 3.35 -27.66 21.87
CA PRO A 225 2.23 -27.23 22.72
C PRO A 225 0.85 -27.64 22.21
N TRP A 226 0.02 -28.12 23.14
CA TRP A 226 -1.35 -28.58 22.92
C TRP A 226 -2.27 -28.12 24.05
N PHE A 227 -3.58 -28.27 23.86
CA PHE A 227 -4.55 -28.22 24.95
C PHE A 227 -5.62 -29.30 24.76
N ASP A 228 -6.25 -29.70 25.86
CA ASP A 228 -7.40 -30.60 25.81
C ASP A 228 -8.61 -29.81 25.29
N GLY A 229 -9.09 -30.13 24.09
CA GLY A 229 -10.13 -29.32 23.48
C GLY A 229 -10.76 -29.91 22.23
N ASN A 230 -11.71 -29.13 21.69
CA ASN A 230 -12.60 -29.43 20.56
C ASN A 230 -13.58 -30.59 20.79
N PRO A 231 -14.88 -30.39 20.51
CA PRO A 231 -15.86 -31.48 20.53
C PRO A 231 -15.46 -32.60 19.56
N LEU A 232 -15.56 -33.83 20.04
CA LEU A 232 -15.30 -35.05 19.29
C LEU A 232 -16.53 -35.56 18.53
N GLY A 233 -17.66 -34.87 18.62
CA GLY A 233 -18.87 -35.17 17.86
C GLY A 233 -18.82 -34.60 16.44
N SER A 234 -19.40 -35.33 15.49
CA SER A 234 -19.65 -34.82 14.15
C SER A 234 -20.70 -33.69 14.19
N PRO A 235 -20.57 -32.64 13.38
CA PRO A 235 -21.59 -31.58 13.28
C PRO A 235 -22.89 -32.08 12.64
N ASN A 236 -22.84 -33.13 11.81
CA ASN A 236 -23.99 -33.71 11.13
C ASN A 236 -24.01 -35.23 11.30
N PRO A 237 -25.18 -35.88 11.40
CA PRO A 237 -25.27 -37.32 11.57
C PRO A 237 -24.70 -38.06 10.36
N ARG A 238 -23.83 -39.04 10.60
CA ARG A 238 -23.27 -39.93 9.57
C ARG A 238 -23.15 -41.35 10.12
N GLU A 239 -23.76 -42.33 9.44
CA GLU A 239 -23.82 -43.73 9.91
C GLU A 239 -22.43 -44.33 10.13
N ASN A 240 -21.48 -44.05 9.24
CA ASN A 240 -20.10 -44.55 9.34
C ASN A 240 -19.29 -43.94 10.52
N LEU A 241 -19.86 -43.00 11.27
CA LEU A 241 -19.26 -42.39 12.45
C LEU A 241 -19.92 -42.83 13.77
N MET A 242 -20.94 -43.70 13.70
CA MET A 242 -21.68 -44.22 14.84
C MET A 242 -21.12 -45.58 15.29
N TYR A 243 -20.00 -45.54 16.00
CA TYR A 243 -19.35 -46.73 16.55
C TYR A 243 -18.92 -46.47 17.99
N ASP A 244 -18.95 -47.49 18.83
CA ASP A 244 -18.52 -47.37 20.22
C ASP A 244 -17.02 -47.64 20.34
N ILE A 245 -16.36 -47.00 21.32
CA ILE A 245 -14.93 -47.15 21.59
C ILE A 245 -14.78 -47.89 22.91
N VAL A 246 -13.96 -48.94 22.94
CA VAL A 246 -13.65 -49.69 24.16
C VAL A 246 -12.32 -49.18 24.73
N SER A 247 -12.33 -48.74 25.99
CA SER A 247 -11.12 -48.28 26.66
C SER A 247 -10.23 -49.46 27.10
N PRO A 248 -8.92 -49.23 27.37
CA PRO A 248 -8.03 -50.27 27.90
C PRO A 248 -8.50 -50.89 29.22
N GLN A 249 -9.33 -50.18 29.99
CA GLN A 249 -9.94 -50.65 31.23
C GLN A 249 -11.21 -51.50 31.00
N GLY A 250 -11.66 -51.65 29.75
CA GLY A 250 -12.83 -52.43 29.36
C GLY A 250 -14.15 -51.64 29.35
N ASN A 251 -14.13 -50.32 29.58
CA ASN A 251 -15.34 -49.51 29.53
C ASN A 251 -15.74 -49.21 28.09
N THR A 252 -17.04 -49.25 27.79
CA THR A 252 -17.58 -48.87 26.48
C THR A 252 -18.01 -47.40 26.48
N ILE A 253 -17.42 -46.62 25.57
CA ILE A 253 -17.70 -45.20 25.37
C ILE A 253 -18.58 -45.06 24.14
N ARG A 254 -19.83 -44.63 24.36
CA ARG A 254 -20.81 -44.45 23.28
C ARG A 254 -20.52 -43.23 22.43
N HIS A 255 -20.78 -43.35 21.13
CA HIS A 255 -20.69 -42.21 20.22
C HIS A 255 -21.70 -41.09 20.56
N PRO A 256 -21.38 -39.82 20.25
CA PRO A 256 -22.33 -38.71 20.33
C PRO A 256 -23.55 -38.91 19.40
N PRO A 257 -24.65 -38.15 19.57
CA PRO A 257 -25.87 -38.32 18.76
C PRO A 257 -25.67 -38.25 17.24
N HIS A 258 -24.67 -37.52 16.77
CA HIS A 258 -24.33 -37.38 15.35
C HIS A 258 -23.15 -38.26 14.89
N GLY A 259 -22.67 -39.15 15.78
CA GLY A 259 -21.44 -39.91 15.59
C GLY A 259 -20.19 -39.13 16.00
N TRP A 260 -19.04 -39.81 15.95
CA TRP A 260 -17.73 -39.22 16.18
C TRP A 260 -17.30 -38.30 15.04
N ARG A 261 -16.27 -37.48 15.26
CA ARG A 261 -15.71 -36.57 14.24
C ARG A 261 -14.97 -37.31 13.13
N TRP A 262 -14.44 -38.50 13.40
CA TRP A 262 -13.63 -39.29 12.49
C TRP A 262 -14.14 -40.72 12.36
N GLN A 263 -13.85 -41.36 11.23
CA GLN A 263 -14.11 -42.79 11.04
C GLN A 263 -13.25 -43.63 11.99
N GLN A 264 -13.69 -44.85 12.29
CA GLN A 264 -13.06 -45.73 13.27
C GLN A 264 -11.56 -45.92 13.03
N SER A 265 -11.13 -46.18 11.80
CA SER A 265 -9.69 -46.34 11.48
C SER A 265 -8.85 -45.10 11.78
N THR A 266 -9.40 -43.90 11.58
CA THR A 266 -8.70 -42.65 11.89
C THR A 266 -8.68 -42.41 13.40
N MET A 267 -9.77 -42.72 14.09
CA MET A 267 -9.86 -42.65 15.55
C MET A 267 -8.85 -43.60 16.21
N ASP A 268 -8.78 -44.84 15.76
CA ASP A 268 -7.85 -45.85 16.26
C ASP A 268 -6.39 -45.38 16.10
N ARG A 269 -6.04 -44.84 14.92
CA ARG A 269 -4.71 -44.27 14.68
C ARG A 269 -4.40 -43.09 15.61
N MET A 270 -5.38 -42.21 15.86
CA MET A 270 -5.22 -41.06 16.76
C MET A 270 -5.13 -41.49 18.24
N ILE A 271 -5.72 -42.62 18.60
CA ILE A 271 -5.54 -43.23 19.92
C ILE A 271 -4.14 -43.83 20.03
N GLU A 272 -3.68 -44.54 19.00
CA GLU A 272 -2.36 -45.18 18.94
C GLU A 272 -1.22 -44.15 18.95
N ASP A 273 -1.35 -43.06 18.19
CA ASP A 273 -0.37 -41.97 18.16
C ASP A 273 -0.47 -41.01 19.35
N GLY A 274 -1.46 -41.21 20.23
CA GLY A 274 -1.67 -40.44 21.46
C GLY A 274 -2.24 -39.03 21.26
N ALA A 275 -2.73 -38.67 20.07
CA ALA A 275 -3.50 -37.43 19.86
C ALA A 275 -4.87 -37.49 20.56
N ILE A 276 -5.43 -38.69 20.74
CA ILE A 276 -6.62 -38.96 21.52
C ILE A 276 -6.23 -39.87 22.69
N ARG A 277 -6.62 -39.48 23.90
CA ARG A 277 -6.33 -40.22 25.13
C ARG A 277 -7.61 -40.52 25.89
N PHE A 278 -7.59 -41.58 26.67
CA PHE A 278 -8.62 -41.82 27.67
C PHE A 278 -8.37 -40.93 28.90
N ASN A 279 -9.44 -40.56 29.63
CA ASN A 279 -9.27 -40.08 31.00
C ASN A 279 -8.82 -41.22 31.92
N ASP A 280 -8.43 -40.87 33.14
CA ASP A 280 -7.88 -41.82 34.12
C ASP A 280 -8.86 -42.96 34.45
N GLU A 281 -10.16 -42.68 34.47
CA GLU A 281 -11.21 -43.69 34.69
C GLU A 281 -11.58 -44.50 33.43
N GLY A 282 -11.07 -44.14 32.25
CA GLY A 282 -11.37 -44.81 30.99
C GLY A 282 -12.83 -44.66 30.52
N THR A 283 -13.54 -43.63 30.97
CA THR A 283 -14.97 -43.38 30.70
C THR A 283 -15.23 -42.37 29.58
N ARG A 284 -14.21 -41.63 29.15
CA ARG A 284 -14.28 -40.68 28.03
C ARG A 284 -12.93 -40.58 27.31
N ILE A 285 -13.00 -40.17 26.05
CA ILE A 285 -11.82 -39.79 25.27
C ILE A 285 -11.65 -38.27 25.23
N ILE A 286 -10.41 -37.82 25.15
CA ILE A 286 -9.99 -36.42 25.17
C ILE A 286 -9.04 -36.21 23.99
N TYR A 287 -9.30 -35.19 23.18
CA TYR A 287 -8.47 -34.83 22.04
C TYR A 287 -7.48 -33.72 22.38
N ARG A 288 -6.22 -33.93 22.03
CA ARG A 288 -5.16 -32.93 22.08
C ARG A 288 -5.20 -32.10 20.82
N THR A 289 -5.56 -30.83 20.95
CA THR A 289 -5.48 -29.89 19.84
C THR A 289 -4.09 -29.25 19.85
N TYR A 290 -3.27 -29.55 18.85
CA TYR A 290 -1.89 -29.06 18.75
C TYR A 290 -1.83 -27.67 18.10
N LEU A 291 -0.96 -26.79 18.65
CA LEU A 291 -0.74 -25.44 18.10
C LEU A 291 -0.19 -25.49 16.68
N ARG A 292 0.74 -26.41 16.40
CA ARG A 292 1.36 -26.57 15.08
C ARG A 292 0.38 -26.95 13.97
N GLU A 293 -0.80 -27.46 14.34
CA GLU A 293 -1.85 -27.87 13.39
C GLU A 293 -2.83 -26.73 13.10
N GLN A 294 -2.70 -25.61 13.80
CA GLN A 294 -3.56 -24.45 13.61
C GLN A 294 -2.97 -23.54 12.52
N GLY A 295 -3.66 -23.40 11.39
CA GLY A 295 -3.30 -22.43 10.34
C GLY A 295 -3.61 -21.00 10.74
N ASP A 296 -3.09 -20.01 10.01
CA ASP A 296 -3.21 -18.59 10.35
C ASP A 296 -4.64 -18.10 10.58
N LEU A 297 -4.77 -17.00 11.33
CA LEU A 297 -6.06 -16.38 11.64
C LEU A 297 -6.38 -15.26 10.66
N PRO A 298 -7.67 -15.05 10.32
CA PRO A 298 -8.06 -13.83 9.61
C PRO A 298 -7.74 -12.60 10.47
N PRO A 299 -7.39 -11.46 9.85
CA PRO A 299 -7.10 -10.24 10.60
C PRO A 299 -8.36 -9.71 11.31
N SER A 300 -8.19 -9.31 12.57
CA SER A 300 -9.18 -8.49 13.30
C SER A 300 -9.32 -7.12 12.63
N ASP A 301 -10.49 -6.49 12.71
CA ASP A 301 -10.71 -5.09 12.34
C ASP A 301 -10.47 -4.11 13.50
N LEU A 302 -10.33 -4.60 14.74
CA LEU A 302 -9.91 -3.81 15.89
C LEU A 302 -8.40 -3.98 16.15
N TRP A 303 -7.62 -2.91 15.97
CA TRP A 303 -6.18 -2.84 16.19
C TRP A 303 -5.85 -1.86 17.32
N ASP A 304 -6.16 -2.27 18.55
CA ASP A 304 -6.02 -1.47 19.77
C ASP A 304 -4.69 -1.68 20.52
N GLU A 305 -3.91 -2.69 20.13
CA GLU A 305 -2.62 -3.03 20.73
C GLU A 305 -1.47 -2.21 20.11
N VAL A 306 -1.14 -1.07 20.75
CA VAL A 306 -0.05 -0.17 20.33
C VAL A 306 1.31 -0.87 20.22
N SER A 307 1.53 -1.95 20.98
CA SER A 307 2.75 -2.76 20.89
C SER A 307 2.90 -3.47 19.54
N GLU A 308 1.79 -3.85 18.90
CA GLU A 308 1.78 -4.56 17.62
C GLU A 308 1.85 -3.59 16.43
N THR A 309 1.03 -2.53 16.43
CA THR A 309 0.84 -1.62 15.29
C THR A 309 1.55 -0.29 15.46
N GLY A 310 1.93 0.09 16.68
CA GLY A 310 2.52 1.40 16.98
C GLY A 310 1.48 2.50 17.15
N SER A 311 1.96 3.70 17.47
CA SER A 311 1.18 4.92 17.64
C SER A 311 1.82 6.09 16.88
N ASN A 312 1.12 7.21 16.74
CA ASN A 312 1.67 8.45 16.18
C ASN A 312 2.97 8.87 16.90
N ARG A 313 3.04 8.70 18.22
CA ARG A 313 4.24 8.99 19.02
C ARG A 313 5.40 8.07 18.65
N LYS A 314 5.14 6.77 18.44
CA LYS A 314 6.15 5.80 18.00
C LYS A 314 6.71 6.19 16.63
N ALA A 315 5.84 6.49 15.66
CA ALA A 315 6.26 6.91 14.31
C ALA A 315 7.16 8.15 14.34
N LYS A 316 6.80 9.14 15.16
CA LYS A 316 7.62 10.35 15.34
C LYS A 316 8.98 10.03 15.96
N ASN A 317 9.03 9.13 16.93
CA ASN A 317 10.29 8.69 17.54
C ASN A 317 11.17 7.89 16.56
N GLU A 318 10.58 7.05 15.70
CA GLU A 318 11.29 6.33 14.64
C GLU A 318 12.00 7.31 13.70
N LEU A 319 11.31 8.37 13.22
CA LEU A 319 11.94 9.39 12.38
C LEU A 319 13.02 10.20 13.10
N LYS A 320 12.81 10.55 14.37
CA LYS A 320 13.83 11.25 15.16
C LYS A 320 15.10 10.42 15.29
N ALA A 321 14.96 9.12 15.52
CA ALA A 321 16.09 8.21 15.60
C ALA A 321 16.79 8.06 14.23
N LEU A 322 16.01 7.98 13.16
CA LEU A 322 16.54 7.85 11.80
C LEU A 322 17.38 9.06 11.38
N PHE A 323 16.88 10.28 11.61
CA PHE A 323 17.56 11.51 11.17
C PHE A 323 18.46 12.15 12.23
N GLY A 324 18.38 11.72 13.49
CA GLY A 324 19.08 12.39 14.60
C GLY A 324 18.57 13.81 14.88
N LEU A 325 17.35 14.13 14.45
CA LEU A 325 16.77 15.48 14.53
C LEU A 325 15.78 15.63 15.71
N PRO A 326 15.63 16.87 16.24
CA PRO A 326 14.58 17.19 17.20
C PRO A 326 13.17 16.95 16.66
N ALA A 327 12.21 16.75 17.57
CA ALA A 327 10.82 16.40 17.21
C ALA A 327 10.09 17.45 16.36
N LYS A 328 10.49 18.72 16.45
CA LYS A 328 9.89 19.81 15.68
C LYS A 328 10.42 19.89 14.25
N GLN A 329 11.57 19.26 13.98
CA GLN A 329 12.24 19.32 12.66
C GLN A 329 12.01 18.06 11.83
N VAL A 330 11.39 17.02 12.41
CA VAL A 330 10.97 15.83 11.65
C VAL A 330 9.55 16.01 11.15
N PHE A 331 9.23 15.33 10.05
CA PHE A 331 7.89 15.29 9.48
C PHE A 331 6.81 15.12 10.57
N SER A 332 5.71 15.88 10.44
CA SER A 332 4.76 16.08 11.55
C SER A 332 3.90 14.85 11.84
N THR A 333 3.49 14.14 10.80
CA THR A 333 2.43 13.11 10.85
C THR A 333 2.85 11.77 10.22
N PRO A 334 4.06 11.24 10.50
CA PRO A 334 4.52 9.99 9.90
C PRO A 334 3.68 8.82 10.42
N LYS A 335 3.56 7.77 9.62
CA LYS A 335 2.93 6.51 10.03
C LYS A 335 3.96 5.50 10.54
N PRO A 336 3.65 4.71 11.59
CA PRO A 336 4.60 3.76 12.17
C PRO A 336 4.90 2.63 11.19
N GLU A 337 6.15 2.18 11.12
CA GLU A 337 6.50 1.06 10.23
C GLU A 337 5.79 -0.24 10.63
N SER A 338 5.51 -0.44 11.92
CA SER A 338 4.80 -1.63 12.40
C SER A 338 3.34 -1.72 11.90
N LEU A 339 2.67 -0.58 11.74
CA LEU A 339 1.32 -0.51 11.17
C LEU A 339 1.34 -0.92 9.70
N LEU A 340 2.24 -0.31 8.93
CA LEU A 340 2.38 -0.57 7.49
C LEU A 340 2.81 -2.00 7.21
N ARG A 341 3.70 -2.56 8.05
CA ARG A 341 4.08 -3.98 7.95
C ARG A 341 2.86 -4.87 8.08
N ARG A 342 1.96 -4.59 9.04
CA ARG A 342 0.73 -5.37 9.20
C ARG A 342 -0.16 -5.27 7.97
N ILE A 343 -0.39 -4.07 7.45
CA ILE A 343 -1.20 -3.83 6.24
C ILE A 343 -0.60 -4.57 5.03
N ILE A 344 0.70 -4.41 4.79
CA ILE A 344 1.40 -5.02 3.65
C ILE A 344 1.40 -6.55 3.78
N THR A 345 1.57 -7.11 4.98
CA THR A 345 1.46 -8.56 5.21
C THR A 345 0.06 -9.07 4.87
N ILE A 346 -0.99 -8.37 5.32
CA ILE A 346 -2.39 -8.75 5.08
C ILE A 346 -2.73 -8.74 3.59
N ALA A 347 -2.24 -7.76 2.85
CA ALA A 347 -2.68 -7.50 1.48
C ALA A 347 -1.77 -8.05 0.37
N THR A 348 -0.50 -8.37 0.68
CA THR A 348 0.51 -8.66 -0.34
C THR A 348 1.47 -9.79 0.04
N ASN A 349 2.05 -10.40 -0.98
CA ASN A 349 3.20 -11.29 -0.91
C ASN A 349 4.47 -10.59 -1.41
N GLN A 350 5.62 -11.27 -1.30
CA GLN A 350 6.87 -10.76 -1.85
C GLN A 350 6.78 -10.61 -3.37
N GLY A 351 7.36 -9.54 -3.93
CA GLY A 351 7.31 -9.23 -5.36
C GLY A 351 6.05 -8.51 -5.84
N ASP A 352 4.98 -8.49 -5.04
CA ASP A 352 3.77 -7.72 -5.35
C ASP A 352 4.05 -6.21 -5.37
N LEU A 353 3.22 -5.47 -6.11
CA LEU A 353 3.35 -4.01 -6.26
C LEU A 353 2.45 -3.25 -5.28
N VAL A 354 3.08 -2.37 -4.49
CA VAL A 354 2.43 -1.44 -3.56
C VAL A 354 2.42 -0.03 -4.14
N LEU A 355 1.26 0.63 -4.15
CA LEU A 355 1.11 2.01 -4.60
C LEU A 355 0.71 2.92 -3.42
N ASP A 356 1.45 4.02 -3.26
CA ASP A 356 1.14 5.09 -2.32
C ASP A 356 1.33 6.45 -2.99
N PHE A 357 0.22 7.09 -3.39
CA PHE A 357 0.24 8.37 -4.08
C PHE A 357 0.06 9.58 -3.15
N PHE A 358 0.27 9.38 -1.84
CA PHE A 358 0.40 10.41 -0.81
C PHE A 358 1.63 10.11 0.07
N GLY A 359 2.80 10.12 -0.57
CA GLY A 359 4.02 9.52 -0.04
C GLY A 359 4.52 10.06 1.29
N GLY A 360 4.30 11.35 1.58
CA GLY A 360 4.69 12.01 2.82
C GLY A 360 6.14 11.70 3.23
N SER A 361 6.32 11.18 4.45
CA SER A 361 7.66 10.78 4.95
C SER A 361 8.24 9.48 4.36
N GLY A 362 7.56 8.84 3.40
CA GLY A 362 8.04 7.64 2.72
C GLY A 362 7.89 6.34 3.51
N SER A 363 7.06 6.29 4.55
CA SER A 363 6.93 5.11 5.40
C SER A 363 6.46 3.88 4.61
N THR A 364 5.50 4.02 3.69
CA THR A 364 4.96 2.89 2.90
C THR A 364 6.00 2.30 1.98
N ALA A 365 6.68 3.13 1.18
CA ALA A 365 7.77 2.70 0.31
C ALA A 365 8.92 2.05 1.09
N ALA A 366 9.31 2.63 2.23
CA ALA A 366 10.36 2.07 3.08
C ALA A 366 10.02 0.65 3.58
N VAL A 367 8.79 0.45 4.08
CA VAL A 367 8.35 -0.86 4.58
C VAL A 367 8.16 -1.85 3.44
N ALA A 368 7.54 -1.46 2.33
CA ALA A 368 7.39 -2.30 1.14
C ALA A 368 8.76 -2.79 0.64
N HIS A 369 9.73 -1.89 0.53
CA HIS A 369 11.10 -2.21 0.10
C HIS A 369 11.77 -3.21 1.06
N LYS A 370 11.77 -2.95 2.37
CA LYS A 370 12.35 -3.86 3.39
C LYS A 370 11.68 -5.24 3.39
N MET A 371 10.42 -5.31 2.98
CA MET A 371 9.65 -6.54 2.87
C MET A 371 9.77 -7.20 1.48
N GLY A 372 10.58 -6.67 0.56
CA GLY A 372 10.78 -7.24 -0.78
C GLY A 372 9.59 -7.10 -1.71
N ARG A 373 8.78 -6.04 -1.54
CA ARG A 373 7.71 -5.65 -2.48
C ARG A 373 8.25 -4.60 -3.46
N ARG A 374 7.68 -4.59 -4.65
CA ARG A 374 7.85 -3.48 -5.61
C ARG A 374 6.98 -2.32 -5.13
N TRP A 375 7.38 -1.09 -5.40
CA TRP A 375 6.56 0.06 -5.02
C TRP A 375 6.62 1.24 -5.99
N VAL A 376 5.50 1.96 -6.05
CA VAL A 376 5.40 3.28 -6.66
C VAL A 376 4.90 4.25 -5.59
N THR A 377 5.63 5.35 -5.39
CA THR A 377 5.22 6.41 -4.48
C THR A 377 5.20 7.76 -5.19
N VAL A 378 4.17 8.56 -4.91
CA VAL A 378 4.05 9.94 -5.42
C VAL A 378 3.98 10.89 -4.25
N GLU A 379 4.74 11.98 -4.29
CA GLU A 379 4.65 13.06 -3.32
C GLU A 379 4.64 14.41 -4.04
N LEU A 380 3.66 15.24 -3.69
CA LEU A 380 3.41 16.54 -4.31
C LEU A 380 4.51 17.55 -3.94
N GLN A 381 4.91 17.58 -2.68
CA GLN A 381 5.78 18.62 -2.16
C GLN A 381 7.26 18.23 -2.27
N ARG A 382 7.97 18.97 -3.13
CA ARG A 382 9.42 18.80 -3.32
C ARG A 382 10.22 18.89 -2.01
N SER A 383 9.85 19.82 -1.14
CA SER A 383 10.48 20.00 0.18
C SER A 383 10.35 18.75 1.05
N THR A 384 9.16 18.12 1.10
CA THR A 384 8.92 16.87 1.82
C THR A 384 9.79 15.73 1.27
N VAL A 385 9.90 15.65 -0.06
CA VAL A 385 10.73 14.64 -0.72
C VAL A 385 12.20 14.81 -0.34
N ASP A 386 12.75 16.01 -0.54
CA ASP A 386 14.17 16.27 -0.35
C ASP A 386 14.59 16.19 1.12
N GLN A 387 13.71 16.57 2.07
CA GLN A 387 14.03 16.58 3.50
C GLN A 387 13.80 15.22 4.19
N PHE A 388 12.79 14.46 3.79
CA PHE A 388 12.36 13.27 4.53
C PHE A 388 12.33 12.01 3.67
N LEU A 389 11.55 12.01 2.59
CA LEU A 389 11.25 10.80 1.82
C LEU A 389 12.51 10.22 1.17
N LEU A 390 13.20 11.02 0.35
CA LEU A 390 14.39 10.58 -0.40
C LEU A 390 15.56 10.22 0.54
N PRO A 391 15.92 11.03 1.55
CA PRO A 391 16.93 10.65 2.54
C PRO A 391 16.61 9.36 3.28
N ARG A 392 15.34 9.11 3.63
CA ARG A 392 14.91 7.85 4.23
C ARG A 392 15.14 6.68 3.30
N LEU A 393 14.66 6.75 2.05
CA LEU A 393 14.79 5.65 1.10
C LEU A 393 16.25 5.32 0.76
N ARG A 394 17.12 6.33 0.68
CA ARG A 394 18.56 6.11 0.54
C ARG A 394 19.13 5.29 1.71
N ARG A 395 18.72 5.59 2.94
CA ARG A 395 19.11 4.82 4.14
C ARG A 395 18.55 3.40 4.17
N VAL A 396 17.39 3.17 3.56
CA VAL A 396 16.85 1.82 3.38
C VAL A 396 17.73 1.03 2.42
N VAL A 397 18.07 1.61 1.27
CA VAL A 397 18.90 0.96 0.25
C VAL A 397 20.33 0.71 0.75
N ASP A 398 20.96 1.68 1.41
CA ASP A 398 22.33 1.53 1.93
C ASP A 398 22.44 0.68 3.22
N GLY A 399 21.30 0.32 3.82
CA GLY A 399 21.22 -0.51 5.02
C GLY A 399 21.48 0.21 6.35
N SER A 400 21.63 1.54 6.34
CA SER A 400 21.83 2.37 7.55
C SER A 400 20.53 2.67 8.30
N ASP A 401 19.36 2.41 7.71
CA ASP A 401 18.09 2.40 8.42
C ASP A 401 17.94 1.11 9.27
N THR A 402 18.40 1.19 10.52
CA THR A 402 18.30 0.10 11.50
C THR A 402 17.02 0.14 12.35
N GLY A 403 16.13 1.11 12.11
CA GLY A 403 14.92 1.34 12.89
C GLY A 403 13.70 0.55 12.40
N GLY A 404 12.55 0.80 13.04
CA GLY A 404 11.25 0.27 12.62
C GLY A 404 11.24 -1.25 12.48
N ILE A 405 11.04 -1.75 11.26
CA ILE A 405 10.94 -3.18 10.97
C ILE A 405 12.26 -3.82 10.50
N SER A 406 13.32 -3.04 10.34
CA SER A 406 14.64 -3.55 9.94
C SER A 406 15.21 -4.53 10.97
N GLN A 407 14.86 -4.34 12.24
CA GLN A 407 15.29 -5.18 13.34
C GLN A 407 14.16 -5.44 14.32
N THR A 408 14.10 -6.65 14.87
CA THR A 408 13.20 -6.98 15.98
C THR A 408 14.06 -7.27 17.21
N THR A 409 13.78 -6.57 18.31
CA THR A 409 14.42 -6.84 19.60
C THR A 409 13.43 -7.54 20.51
N GLN A 410 13.80 -8.74 20.97
CA GLN A 410 13.04 -9.51 21.95
C GLN A 410 13.87 -9.73 23.20
N ARG A 411 13.22 -9.87 24.35
CA ARG A 411 13.91 -10.21 25.58
C ARG A 411 14.03 -11.72 25.68
N ILE A 412 15.20 -12.20 26.06
CA ILE A 412 15.47 -13.64 26.24
C ILE A 412 16.16 -13.88 27.58
N ALA A 413 16.13 -15.14 28.03
CA ALA A 413 16.92 -15.58 29.16
C ALA A 413 18.41 -15.32 28.92
N ALA A 414 19.12 -14.80 29.92
CA ALA A 414 20.55 -14.52 29.80
C ALA A 414 21.41 -15.80 29.88
N SER A 415 20.90 -16.84 30.54
CA SER A 415 21.57 -18.14 30.68
C SER A 415 20.54 -19.24 30.90
N GLY A 416 20.48 -20.22 29.99
CA GLY A 416 19.59 -21.39 30.12
C GLY A 416 18.10 -21.07 30.06
N THR A 417 17.29 -21.99 30.55
CA THR A 417 15.83 -21.82 30.70
C THR A 417 15.54 -21.02 31.97
N LEU A 418 14.61 -20.06 31.91
CA LEU A 418 14.15 -19.34 33.09
C LEU A 418 13.48 -20.32 34.08
N ALA A 419 13.67 -20.08 35.37
CA ALA A 419 13.04 -20.90 36.39
C ALA A 419 11.51 -20.65 36.41
N GLY A 420 10.71 -21.73 36.32
CA GLY A 420 9.25 -21.68 36.33
C GLY A 420 8.63 -21.48 34.94
N THR A 421 7.37 -21.03 34.91
CA THR A 421 6.61 -20.76 33.66
C THR A 421 6.72 -19.31 33.18
N LEU A 422 7.69 -18.55 33.69
CA LEU A 422 7.82 -17.11 33.43
C LEU A 422 8.39 -16.85 32.04
N THR A 423 7.77 -15.91 31.33
CA THR A 423 8.35 -15.31 30.12
C THR A 423 9.55 -14.42 30.48
N PRO A 424 10.47 -14.17 29.53
CA PRO A 424 11.58 -13.24 29.75
C PRO A 424 11.16 -11.83 30.18
N GLU A 425 10.01 -11.36 29.71
CA GLU A 425 9.40 -10.10 30.09
C GLU A 425 8.94 -10.12 31.55
N GLU A 426 8.19 -11.13 31.96
CA GLU A 426 7.73 -11.30 33.34
C GLU A 426 8.91 -11.46 34.31
N ALA A 427 9.94 -12.22 33.93
CA ALA A 427 11.15 -12.37 34.73
C ALA A 427 11.86 -11.02 34.94
N ALA A 428 11.96 -10.19 33.90
CA ALA A 428 12.55 -8.86 34.00
C ALA A 428 11.72 -7.91 34.88
N GLU A 429 10.39 -7.94 34.73
CA GLU A 429 9.49 -7.18 35.57
C GLU A 429 9.56 -7.62 37.03
N PHE A 430 9.56 -8.93 37.29
CA PHE A 430 9.71 -9.48 38.63
C PHE A 430 11.02 -9.01 39.28
N VAL A 431 12.16 -9.12 38.58
CA VAL A 431 13.45 -8.64 39.11
C VAL A 431 13.42 -7.13 39.38
N ARG A 432 12.74 -6.35 38.52
CA ARG A 432 12.56 -4.91 38.73
C ARG A 432 11.73 -4.61 39.98
N GLN A 433 10.61 -5.30 40.19
CA GLN A 433 9.77 -5.12 41.37
C GLN A 433 10.47 -5.63 42.63
N LEU A 434 11.14 -6.78 42.55
CA LEU A 434 11.94 -7.34 43.65
C LEU A 434 12.97 -6.31 44.13
N LYS A 435 13.72 -5.69 43.23
CA LYS A 435 14.71 -4.66 43.60
C LYS A 435 14.10 -3.45 44.31
N LYS A 436 12.89 -3.04 43.92
CA LYS A 436 12.18 -1.94 44.60
C LYS A 436 11.67 -2.33 45.98
N VAL A 437 11.18 -3.55 46.14
CA VAL A 437 10.69 -4.03 47.44
C VAL A 437 11.85 -4.27 48.40
N VAL A 438 12.95 -4.85 47.90
CA VAL A 438 14.15 -5.13 48.70
C VAL A 438 14.81 -3.85 49.20
N SER A 439 14.76 -2.74 48.46
CA SER A 439 15.35 -1.47 48.93
C SER A 439 14.66 -0.90 50.17
N ASP A 440 13.44 -1.35 50.47
CA ASP A 440 12.59 -0.81 51.54
C ASP A 440 12.54 -1.73 52.77
N LEU A 441 13.26 -2.86 52.75
CA LEU A 441 13.24 -3.89 53.80
C LEU A 441 14.64 -4.12 54.40
N GLU A 442 14.74 -4.06 55.73
CA GLU A 442 15.96 -4.38 56.47
C GLU A 442 16.03 -5.88 56.85
N GLY A 443 17.23 -6.45 56.91
CA GLY A 443 17.46 -7.81 57.40
C GLY A 443 17.27 -8.94 56.38
N LEU A 444 17.17 -8.63 55.08
CA LEU A 444 17.15 -9.64 54.02
C LEU A 444 18.55 -10.14 53.67
N ASP A 445 18.69 -11.43 53.36
CA ASP A 445 19.94 -12.01 52.87
C ASP A 445 20.22 -11.59 51.42
N GLU A 446 21.17 -10.68 51.24
CA GLU A 446 21.61 -10.19 49.94
C GLU A 446 22.10 -11.31 49.03
N ALA A 447 22.70 -12.37 49.57
CA ALA A 447 23.20 -13.49 48.78
C ALA A 447 22.05 -14.25 48.11
N THR A 448 20.95 -14.46 48.82
CA THR A 448 19.75 -15.11 48.27
C THR A 448 19.07 -14.24 47.21
N ILE A 449 18.90 -12.93 47.46
CA ILE A 449 18.32 -12.00 46.49
C ILE A 449 19.14 -11.94 45.21
N SER A 450 20.47 -11.93 45.34
CA SER A 450 21.40 -11.94 44.21
C SER A 450 21.26 -13.21 43.38
N ARG A 451 21.20 -14.39 44.02
CA ARG A 451 20.98 -15.67 43.32
C ARG A 451 19.63 -15.72 42.60
N MET A 452 18.54 -15.28 43.25
CA MET A 452 17.22 -15.22 42.62
C MET A 452 17.24 -14.30 41.40
N SER A 453 17.80 -13.10 41.54
CA SER A 453 17.96 -12.13 40.44
C SER A 453 18.81 -12.69 39.29
N GLN A 454 19.84 -13.47 39.60
CA GLN A 454 20.72 -14.10 38.61
C GLN A 454 19.98 -15.21 37.85
N SER A 455 19.17 -16.02 38.52
CA SER A 455 18.36 -17.08 37.89
C SER A 455 17.27 -16.55 36.95
N LEU A 456 16.82 -15.31 37.17
CA LEU A 456 15.82 -14.61 36.34
C LEU A 456 16.44 -13.56 35.42
N ARG A 457 17.76 -13.59 35.24
CA ARG A 457 18.46 -12.60 34.43
C ARG A 457 18.04 -12.75 32.98
N THR A 458 17.69 -11.62 32.39
CA THR A 458 17.34 -11.53 30.96
C THR A 458 18.21 -10.53 30.23
N ARG A 459 18.28 -10.67 28.92
CA ARG A 459 18.99 -9.76 28.01
C ARG A 459 18.16 -9.51 26.77
N ASN A 460 18.43 -8.40 26.10
CA ASN A 460 17.86 -8.16 24.78
C ASN A 460 18.63 -9.02 23.75
N SER A 461 17.90 -9.58 22.80
CA SER A 461 18.42 -10.21 21.60
C SER A 461 17.79 -9.54 20.40
N THR A 462 18.63 -9.08 19.47
CA THR A 462 18.18 -8.34 18.28
C THR A 462 18.40 -9.21 17.05
N THR A 463 17.34 -9.40 16.29
CA THR A 463 17.36 -10.09 14.99
C THR A 463 17.30 -9.03 13.90
N THR A 464 18.26 -9.05 12.99
CA THR A 464 18.28 -8.15 11.81
C THR A 464 17.55 -8.83 10.65
N HIS A 465 16.47 -8.21 10.20
CA HIS A 465 15.66 -8.67 9.06
C HIS A 465 16.06 -7.98 7.75
N TRP A 466 16.55 -6.74 7.83
CA TRP A 466 16.97 -5.96 6.67
C TRP A 466 18.42 -5.47 6.83
N ARG A 467 19.20 -5.57 5.75
CA ARG A 467 20.62 -5.20 5.71
C ARG A 467 20.98 -4.20 4.60
N GLY A 468 19.98 -3.66 3.90
CA GLY A 468 20.18 -2.90 2.66
C GLY A 468 20.13 -3.79 1.41
N GLY A 469 20.13 -3.14 0.24
CA GLY A 469 20.03 -3.75 -1.09
C GLY A 469 18.94 -3.11 -1.95
N GLY A 470 18.82 -3.57 -3.19
CA GLY A 470 17.84 -3.07 -4.15
C GLY A 470 18.13 -1.64 -4.63
N GLY A 471 17.12 -1.01 -5.21
CA GLY A 471 17.20 0.36 -5.72
C GLY A 471 15.83 0.95 -6.05
N PHE A 472 15.83 2.21 -6.48
CA PHE A 472 14.65 2.92 -6.95
C PHE A 472 15.02 4.05 -7.92
N THR A 473 14.11 4.34 -8.84
CA THR A 473 14.20 5.49 -9.75
C THR A 473 13.49 6.69 -9.11
N VAL A 474 14.14 7.85 -9.14
CA VAL A 474 13.54 9.13 -8.77
C VAL A 474 13.17 9.87 -10.04
N ALA A 475 11.93 10.31 -10.13
CA ALA A 475 11.40 11.07 -11.24
C ALA A 475 10.57 12.26 -10.77
N LYS A 476 10.31 13.21 -11.65
CA LYS A 476 9.34 14.29 -11.43
C LYS A 476 8.34 14.34 -12.59
N MET A 477 7.19 14.94 -12.35
CA MET A 477 6.30 15.32 -13.43
C MET A 477 6.94 16.43 -14.27
N GLY A 478 6.89 16.28 -15.59
CA GLY A 478 7.27 17.32 -16.54
C GLY A 478 6.29 18.51 -16.49
N PRO A 479 6.68 19.66 -17.06
CA PRO A 479 5.82 20.83 -17.10
C PRO A 479 4.58 20.59 -17.97
N SER A 480 3.56 21.43 -17.81
CA SER A 480 2.45 21.50 -18.74
C SER A 480 2.94 21.97 -20.12
N MET A 481 2.51 21.29 -21.17
CA MET A 481 2.72 21.71 -22.57
C MET A 481 1.68 22.70 -23.04
N TYR A 482 0.66 22.98 -22.21
CA TYR A 482 -0.49 23.78 -22.57
C TYR A 482 -0.75 24.89 -21.56
N GLU A 483 -1.08 26.06 -22.08
CA GLU A 483 -1.60 27.20 -21.32
C GLU A 483 -3.03 27.48 -21.80
N VAL A 484 -3.87 27.99 -20.91
CA VAL A 484 -5.25 28.37 -21.24
C VAL A 484 -5.42 29.82 -20.86
N ASP A 485 -5.96 30.61 -21.78
CA ASP A 485 -6.35 31.98 -21.48
C ASP A 485 -7.62 31.98 -20.62
N ASP A 486 -7.54 32.60 -19.44
CA ASP A 486 -8.63 32.58 -18.47
C ASP A 486 -9.84 33.44 -18.89
N GLU A 487 -9.70 34.36 -19.86
CA GLU A 487 -10.79 35.21 -20.34
C GLU A 487 -11.64 34.54 -21.42
N ASP A 488 -11.00 33.87 -22.40
CA ASP A 488 -11.69 33.29 -23.56
C ASP A 488 -11.62 31.76 -23.65
N GLY A 489 -10.86 31.11 -22.76
CA GLY A 489 -10.71 29.65 -22.68
C GLY A 489 -9.86 29.07 -23.82
N SER A 490 -9.20 29.91 -24.62
CA SER A 490 -8.36 29.45 -25.73
C SER A 490 -7.11 28.75 -25.21
N VAL A 491 -6.75 27.64 -25.87
CA VAL A 491 -5.64 26.80 -25.45
C VAL A 491 -4.44 27.04 -26.36
N TYR A 492 -3.30 27.31 -25.75
CA TYR A 492 -2.03 27.60 -26.41
C TYR A 492 -0.97 26.59 -26.00
N LEU A 493 0.08 26.47 -26.82
CA LEU A 493 1.26 25.72 -26.43
C LEU A 493 2.12 26.58 -25.51
N SER A 494 2.51 26.02 -24.36
CA SER A 494 3.40 26.70 -23.42
C SER A 494 4.80 26.90 -24.02
N PRO A 495 5.61 27.84 -23.50
CA PRO A 495 7.00 27.99 -23.89
C PRO A 495 7.85 26.72 -23.67
N GLU A 496 7.41 25.83 -22.78
CA GLU A 496 8.05 24.54 -22.49
C GLU A 496 7.84 23.51 -23.61
N ALA A 497 6.82 23.72 -24.47
CA ALA A 497 6.49 22.84 -25.59
C ALA A 497 7.49 23.00 -26.75
N THR A 498 8.76 22.65 -26.51
CA THR A 498 9.81 22.66 -27.52
C THR A 498 10.52 21.30 -27.68
N ASN A 499 10.99 21.05 -28.89
CA ASN A 499 11.90 19.96 -29.24
C ASN A 499 11.54 18.59 -28.62
N GLY A 500 12.51 17.93 -27.97
CA GLY A 500 12.35 16.59 -27.40
C GLY A 500 11.35 16.53 -26.25
N ALA A 501 11.23 17.60 -25.44
CA ALA A 501 10.26 17.65 -24.35
C ALA A 501 8.83 17.59 -24.89
N TRP A 502 8.55 18.34 -25.95
CA TRP A 502 7.26 18.31 -26.62
C TRP A 502 7.00 16.98 -27.34
N SER A 503 8.01 16.43 -28.02
CA SER A 503 7.92 15.09 -28.64
C SER A 503 7.55 14.01 -27.62
N LYS A 504 8.14 14.09 -26.42
CA LYS A 504 7.86 13.21 -25.29
C LYS A 504 6.42 13.30 -24.82
N ALA A 505 5.92 14.52 -24.62
CA ALA A 505 4.54 14.75 -24.19
C ALA A 505 3.52 14.28 -25.23
N ILE A 506 3.73 14.60 -26.52
CA ILE A 506 2.83 14.17 -27.60
C ILE A 506 2.82 12.65 -27.76
N ALA A 507 3.98 11.99 -27.64
CA ALA A 507 4.04 10.53 -27.64
C ALA A 507 3.20 9.94 -26.50
N GLY A 508 3.33 10.47 -25.28
CA GLY A 508 2.49 10.09 -24.14
C GLY A 508 0.99 10.31 -24.39
N GLN A 509 0.60 11.53 -24.78
CA GLN A 509 -0.78 11.91 -25.08
C GLN A 509 -1.42 10.99 -26.13
N LEU A 510 -0.65 10.62 -27.16
CA LEU A 510 -1.12 9.77 -28.25
C LEU A 510 -0.84 8.27 -28.05
N LYS A 511 -0.29 7.86 -26.89
CA LYS A 511 0.03 6.47 -26.53
C LYS A 511 1.03 5.78 -27.49
N PHE A 512 2.06 6.50 -27.92
CA PHE A 512 3.19 5.96 -28.67
C PHE A 512 4.35 5.69 -27.71
N THR A 513 5.01 4.54 -27.88
CA THR A 513 6.28 4.24 -27.21
C THR A 513 7.36 5.10 -27.84
N LEU A 514 8.19 5.74 -27.02
CA LEU A 514 9.25 6.62 -27.50
C LEU A 514 10.37 5.85 -28.20
N THR A 515 10.89 6.47 -29.26
CA THR A 515 12.05 5.99 -30.02
C THR A 515 13.02 7.14 -30.17
N PRO A 516 13.70 7.57 -29.09
CA PRO A 516 14.50 8.80 -29.09
C PRO A 516 15.71 8.75 -30.04
N ASP A 517 16.15 7.54 -30.41
CA ASP A 517 17.30 7.34 -31.30
C ASP A 517 16.95 7.34 -32.80
N ASP A 518 15.65 7.36 -33.16
CA ASP A 518 15.23 7.41 -34.56
C ASP A 518 15.26 8.87 -35.06
N PRO A 519 15.93 9.13 -36.20
CA PRO A 519 16.18 10.49 -36.68
C PRO A 519 14.94 11.23 -37.19
N VAL A 520 13.84 10.52 -37.47
CA VAL A 520 12.61 11.10 -38.04
C VAL A 520 11.41 10.85 -37.14
N PHE A 521 11.33 9.68 -36.52
CA PHE A 521 10.17 9.26 -35.74
C PHE A 521 10.49 9.26 -34.25
N CYS A 522 9.82 10.13 -33.49
CA CYS A 522 9.98 10.16 -32.04
C CYS A 522 9.19 9.06 -31.31
N GLY A 523 8.31 8.31 -32.01
CA GLY A 523 7.63 7.18 -31.37
C GLY A 523 6.98 6.17 -32.31
N VAL A 524 6.61 5.03 -31.73
CA VAL A 524 6.01 3.87 -32.43
C VAL A 524 4.75 3.36 -31.72
N ARG A 525 3.76 2.98 -32.51
CA ARG A 525 2.59 2.23 -32.02
C ARG A 525 2.11 1.25 -33.07
N LYS A 526 2.39 -0.04 -32.87
CA LYS A 526 2.14 -1.09 -33.88
C LYS A 526 2.83 -0.70 -35.21
N ARG A 527 2.06 -0.58 -36.31
CA ARG A 527 2.55 -0.13 -37.63
C ARG A 527 2.48 1.38 -37.83
N GLN A 528 2.18 2.14 -36.79
CA GLN A 528 2.20 3.60 -36.85
C GLN A 528 3.54 4.14 -36.36
N ARG A 529 4.01 5.20 -37.00
CA ARG A 529 5.19 5.97 -36.63
C ARG A 529 4.80 7.42 -36.37
N LEU A 530 5.28 7.99 -35.28
CA LEU A 530 4.97 9.35 -34.85
C LEU A 530 6.13 10.27 -35.20
N ALA A 531 5.84 11.33 -35.93
CA ALA A 531 6.77 12.44 -36.16
C ALA A 531 6.18 13.71 -35.52
N VAL A 532 6.95 14.38 -34.67
CA VAL A 532 6.55 15.62 -34.00
C VAL A 532 7.43 16.75 -34.50
N ILE A 533 6.81 17.80 -35.05
CA ILE A 533 7.46 18.88 -35.79
C ILE A 533 7.27 20.18 -35.02
N ASP A 534 8.32 20.61 -34.33
CA ASP A 534 8.33 21.88 -33.58
C ASP A 534 8.38 23.08 -34.54
N GLY A 535 7.25 23.34 -35.17
CA GLY A 535 7.10 24.30 -36.25
C GLY A 535 5.93 23.97 -37.17
N VAL A 536 6.06 24.35 -38.44
CA VAL A 536 5.03 24.16 -39.45
C VAL A 536 5.34 22.91 -40.29
N ALA A 537 4.36 22.03 -40.46
CA ALA A 537 4.44 20.92 -41.41
C ALA A 537 4.01 21.37 -42.81
N ASP A 538 4.95 21.28 -43.75
CA ASP A 538 4.80 21.58 -45.18
C ASP A 538 4.95 20.32 -46.05
N GLU A 539 4.99 20.48 -47.37
CA GLU A 539 5.22 19.35 -48.28
C GLU A 539 6.59 18.68 -48.07
N THR A 540 7.62 19.45 -47.68
CA THR A 540 8.98 18.93 -47.47
C THR A 540 8.99 17.96 -46.30
N VAL A 541 8.39 18.35 -45.17
CA VAL A 541 8.21 17.51 -43.99
C VAL A 541 7.48 16.21 -44.38
N VAL A 542 6.39 16.32 -45.14
CA VAL A 542 5.61 15.15 -45.55
C VAL A 542 6.43 14.19 -46.41
N ARG A 543 7.21 14.69 -47.38
CA ARG A 543 8.06 13.86 -48.23
C ARG A 543 9.12 13.14 -47.41
N THR A 544 9.83 13.87 -46.55
CA THR A 544 10.83 13.29 -45.66
C THR A 544 10.24 12.19 -44.79
N VAL A 545 9.09 12.45 -44.15
CA VAL A 545 8.41 11.46 -43.30
C VAL A 545 8.01 10.22 -44.10
N VAL A 546 7.42 10.38 -45.28
CA VAL A 546 6.95 9.24 -46.09
C VAL A 546 8.11 8.43 -46.66
N GLU A 547 9.21 9.08 -47.05
CA GLU A 547 10.42 8.40 -47.54
C GLU A 547 11.06 7.48 -46.49
N HIS A 548 10.91 7.81 -45.20
CA HIS A 548 11.45 7.02 -44.09
C HIS A 548 10.48 5.95 -43.57
N LEU A 549 9.23 5.88 -44.06
CA LEU A 549 8.28 4.85 -43.64
C LEU A 549 8.68 3.47 -44.18
N GLY A 550 8.64 2.46 -43.30
CA GLY A 550 8.79 1.07 -43.70
C GLY A 550 7.58 0.53 -44.47
N GLU A 551 7.71 -0.69 -45.00
CA GLU A 551 6.64 -1.34 -45.75
C GLU A 551 5.36 -1.49 -44.89
N LYS A 552 4.22 -1.01 -45.41
CA LYS A 552 2.90 -1.02 -44.75
C LYS A 552 2.82 -0.19 -43.46
N GLU A 553 3.80 0.64 -43.17
CA GLU A 553 3.75 1.59 -42.07
C GLU A 553 2.90 2.82 -42.42
N LYS A 554 2.47 3.52 -41.37
CA LYS A 554 1.69 4.76 -41.49
C LYS A 554 2.26 5.81 -40.55
N ALA A 555 2.32 7.05 -41.02
CA ALA A 555 2.74 8.17 -40.22
C ALA A 555 1.57 8.80 -39.46
N VAL A 556 1.85 9.27 -38.26
CA VAL A 556 1.08 10.31 -37.57
C VAL A 556 2.04 11.48 -37.41
N ILE A 557 1.77 12.56 -38.13
CA ILE A 557 2.56 13.80 -38.07
C ILE A 557 1.81 14.76 -37.15
N VAL A 558 2.47 15.29 -36.13
CA VAL A 558 1.94 16.34 -35.26
C VAL A 558 2.81 17.57 -35.39
N ALA A 559 2.21 18.73 -35.64
CA ALA A 559 2.94 19.99 -35.82
C ALA A 559 2.22 21.16 -35.14
N LYS A 560 2.95 22.24 -34.84
CA LYS A 560 2.37 23.48 -34.27
C LYS A 560 1.55 24.23 -35.32
N GLY A 561 1.95 24.15 -36.59
CA GLY A 561 1.19 24.60 -37.74
C GLY A 561 1.14 23.54 -38.83
N VAL A 562 0.08 23.52 -39.63
CA VAL A 562 -0.07 22.60 -40.75
C VAL A 562 -0.54 23.40 -41.96
N LEU A 563 0.21 23.32 -43.06
CA LEU A 563 -0.23 23.89 -44.34
C LEU A 563 -1.23 22.95 -45.03
N PRO A 564 -2.31 23.45 -45.66
CA PRO A 564 -3.33 22.61 -46.29
C PRO A 564 -2.77 21.59 -47.29
N GLU A 565 -1.80 22.02 -48.11
CA GLU A 565 -1.15 21.19 -49.12
C GLU A 565 -0.37 20.00 -48.53
N ALA A 566 0.11 20.11 -47.29
CA ALA A 566 0.80 19.03 -46.60
C ALA A 566 -0.16 17.86 -46.32
N GLY A 567 -1.38 18.16 -45.90
CA GLY A 567 -2.43 17.15 -45.67
C GLY A 567 -2.82 16.42 -46.95
N ASP A 568 -3.06 17.18 -48.02
CA ASP A 568 -3.42 16.62 -49.33
C ASP A 568 -2.28 15.77 -49.93
N LEU A 569 -1.03 16.20 -49.75
CA LEU A 569 0.13 15.42 -50.17
C LEU A 569 0.27 14.12 -49.35
N LEU A 570 0.13 14.18 -48.03
CA LEU A 570 0.25 13.01 -47.17
C LEU A 570 -0.78 11.94 -47.52
N GLN A 571 -2.02 12.35 -47.78
CA GLN A 571 -3.09 11.43 -48.15
C GLN A 571 -2.84 10.77 -49.52
N ARG A 572 -2.22 11.48 -50.46
CA ARG A 572 -1.81 10.95 -51.77
C ARG A 572 -0.63 9.98 -51.67
N LEU A 573 0.43 10.36 -50.93
CA LEU A 573 1.67 9.59 -50.87
C LEU A 573 1.59 8.39 -49.91
N SER A 574 0.87 8.52 -48.79
CA SER A 574 0.67 7.43 -47.84
C SER A 574 -0.78 7.42 -47.32
N PRO A 575 -1.72 6.84 -48.09
CA PRO A 575 -3.12 6.73 -47.69
C PRO A 575 -3.28 6.07 -46.31
N GLY A 576 -3.98 6.73 -45.40
CA GLY A 576 -4.21 6.26 -44.02
C GLY A 576 -3.19 6.78 -42.98
N SER A 577 -2.11 7.44 -43.41
CA SER A 577 -1.34 8.33 -42.54
C SER A 577 -2.21 9.53 -42.13
N ARG A 578 -1.85 10.19 -41.03
CA ARG A 578 -2.59 11.34 -40.50
C ARG A 578 -1.66 12.50 -40.21
N ILE A 579 -2.12 13.72 -40.43
CA ILE A 579 -1.49 14.95 -39.97
C ILE A 579 -2.42 15.62 -38.96
N LYS A 580 -1.86 16.18 -37.89
CA LYS A 580 -2.57 16.81 -36.78
C LYS A 580 -1.92 18.15 -36.44
N LYS A 581 -2.72 19.16 -36.17
CA LYS A 581 -2.30 20.46 -35.67
C LYS A 581 -2.50 20.52 -34.15
N ALA A 582 -1.46 20.77 -33.39
CA ALA A 582 -1.54 21.00 -31.95
C ALA A 582 -1.75 22.49 -31.65
N PRO A 583 -2.47 22.85 -30.57
CA PRO A 583 -3.09 21.95 -29.59
C PRO A 583 -4.45 21.35 -30.04
N GLU A 584 -5.11 21.94 -31.03
CA GLU A 584 -6.48 21.62 -31.49
C GLU A 584 -6.79 20.12 -31.64
N ASP A 585 -5.91 19.36 -32.30
CA ASP A 585 -6.13 17.94 -32.60
C ASP A 585 -5.68 16.97 -31.49
N MET A 586 -5.18 17.49 -30.35
CA MET A 586 -4.69 16.66 -29.23
C MET A 586 -5.79 16.27 -28.25
N PHE A 587 -6.92 16.98 -28.30
CA PHE A 587 -8.05 16.83 -27.38
C PHE A 587 -9.35 16.52 -28.14
N PRO A 588 -10.44 16.12 -27.45
CA PRO A 588 -11.74 15.92 -28.07
C PRO A 588 -12.24 17.17 -28.83
N LYS A 589 -13.11 16.98 -29.82
CA LYS A 589 -13.68 18.12 -30.56
C LYS A 589 -14.59 18.95 -29.65
N GLY A 590 -14.42 20.27 -29.67
CA GLY A 590 -15.16 21.21 -28.81
C GLY A 590 -14.44 21.55 -27.50
N THR A 591 -13.28 20.91 -27.24
CA THR A 591 -12.40 21.19 -26.11
C THR A 591 -11.48 22.39 -26.34
N VAL A 592 -11.14 22.68 -27.60
CA VAL A 592 -10.31 23.82 -28.00
C VAL A 592 -11.16 24.68 -28.94
N ASN A 593 -11.31 25.97 -28.62
CA ASN A 593 -12.11 26.95 -29.36
C ASN A 593 -11.45 27.40 -30.66
#